data_AF-A0A2K0TMM2-F1
#
_entry.id   AF-A0A2K0TMM2-F1
#
_cell.length_a   1.000
_cell.length_b   1.000
_cell.length_c   1.000
_cell.angle_alpha   90.00
_cell.angle_beta   90.00
_cell.angle_gamma   90.00
#
_symmetry.space_group_name_H-M   'P 1'
#
loop_
_entity.id
_entity.type
_entity.pdbx_description
1 polymer ?
#
loop_
_entity_poly.entity_id
_entity_poly.type
_entity_poly.pdbx_seq_one_letter_code
_entity_poly.pdbx_strand_id
1 'polypeptide(L)'
;MYGGPFQIVGPIESGFIRAHAPSLPRQIDALEDLATEIPAVVLIMAVSQAAMAEEFATLNGYTVNVSQELTALGVVNMFGRRFLPLS
;
A
#
# COMPACT_ATOMS: atom_id res chain seq x y z
N MET A 1 8.94 33.92 9.87
CA MET A 1 9.05 32.73 10.74
C MET A 1 7.65 32.41 11.26
N TYR A 2 6.96 31.43 10.68
CA TYR A 2 5.69 30.94 11.20
C TYR A 2 5.96 29.61 11.91
N GLY A 3 6.16 29.68 13.22
CA GLY A 3 6.35 28.52 14.10
C GLY A 3 5.33 28.57 15.23
N GLY A 4 4.09 28.20 14.93
CA GLY A 4 3.10 27.83 15.95
C GLY A 4 3.08 26.30 16.12
N PRO A 5 2.51 25.76 17.21
CA PRO A 5 2.51 24.32 17.52
C PRO A 5 1.69 23.45 16.55
N PHE A 6 0.98 24.07 15.61
CA PHE A 6 0.17 23.38 14.61
C PHE A 6 0.80 23.56 13.22
N GLN A 7 1.19 22.44 12.61
CA GLN A 7 1.52 22.36 11.20
C GLN A 7 0.27 21.98 10.41
N ILE A 8 0.02 22.68 9.31
CA ILE A 8 -1.00 22.32 8.32
C ILE A 8 -0.37 21.42 7.25
N VAL A 9 -1.19 20.59 6.58
CA VAL A 9 -0.76 19.56 5.59
C VAL A 9 0.11 20.11 4.46
N GLY A 10 0.00 21.40 4.13
CA GLY A 10 0.75 22.02 3.04
C GLY A 10 0.08 21.79 1.67
N PRO A 11 0.75 22.16 0.58
CA PRO A 11 0.20 22.03 -0.76
C PRO A 11 0.10 20.56 -1.19
N ILE A 12 -1.05 20.18 -1.77
CA ILE A 12 -1.29 18.85 -2.35
C ILE A 12 -1.18 18.97 -3.87
N GLU A 13 -0.37 18.13 -4.50
CA GLU A 13 -0.26 18.07 -5.96
C GLU A 13 -1.58 17.58 -6.57
N SER A 14 -2.07 18.29 -7.58
CA SER A 14 -3.35 17.99 -8.25
C SER A 14 -3.14 17.22 -9.55
N GLY A 15 -4.00 16.23 -9.80
CA GLY A 15 -4.11 15.56 -11.10
C GLY A 15 -3.32 14.27 -11.23
N PHE A 16 -3.36 13.66 -12.42
CA PHE A 16 -2.65 12.42 -12.72
C PHE A 16 -1.17 12.68 -12.96
N ILE A 17 -0.33 11.89 -12.31
CA ILE A 17 1.11 11.94 -12.48
C ILE A 17 1.50 10.92 -13.55
N ARG A 18 2.45 11.28 -14.42
CA ARG A 18 2.90 10.43 -15.51
C ARG A 18 3.48 9.13 -14.95
N ALA A 19 2.95 8.02 -15.45
CA ALA A 19 3.37 6.67 -15.09
C ALA A 19 4.90 6.47 -15.23
N HIS A 20 5.63 6.31 -14.11
CA HIS A 20 7.08 6.13 -14.11
C HIS A 20 7.51 4.77 -13.53
N ALA A 21 8.70 4.29 -13.91
CA ALA A 21 9.26 3.06 -13.36
C ALA A 21 9.72 3.29 -11.91
N PRO A 22 9.51 2.34 -10.99
CA PRO A 22 10.12 2.43 -9.68
C PRO A 22 11.65 2.44 -9.85
N SER A 23 12.32 3.48 -9.39
CA SER A 23 13.78 3.47 -9.26
C SER A 23 14.13 2.71 -7.98
N LEU A 24 14.93 1.65 -8.10
CA LEU A 24 15.52 1.01 -6.93
C LEU A 24 16.56 1.98 -6.32
N PRO A 25 16.46 2.31 -5.01
CA PRO A 25 17.47 3.14 -4.37
C PRO A 25 18.83 2.44 -4.47
N ARG A 26 19.89 3.21 -4.77
CA ARG A 26 21.26 2.70 -4.86
C ARG A 26 21.85 2.31 -3.49
N GLN A 27 21.22 2.76 -2.40
CA GLN A 27 21.55 2.39 -1.03
C GLN A 27 20.63 1.25 -0.59
N ILE A 28 21.21 0.07 -0.45
CA ILE A 28 20.56 -1.16 0.00
C ILE A 28 20.20 -1.07 1.49
N ASP A 29 20.89 -0.21 2.24
CA ASP A 29 20.79 -0.02 3.69
C ASP A 29 19.35 0.20 4.19
N ALA A 30 18.56 1.02 3.48
CA ALA A 30 17.17 1.29 3.86
C ALA A 30 16.23 0.07 3.64
N LEU A 31 16.59 -0.84 2.74
CA LEU A 31 15.84 -2.07 2.51
C LEU A 31 16.22 -3.15 3.53
N GLU A 32 17.48 -3.18 3.97
CA GLU A 32 17.96 -4.11 5.00
C GLU A 32 17.31 -3.83 6.36
N ASP A 33 17.22 -2.56 6.75
CA ASP A 33 16.57 -2.17 8.01
C ASP A 33 15.08 -2.55 8.02
N LEU A 34 14.41 -2.43 6.88
CA LEU A 34 12.99 -2.76 6.74
C LEU A 34 12.75 -4.27 6.52
N ALA A 35 13.73 -4.99 5.98
CA ALA A 35 13.59 -6.40 5.60
C ALA A 35 13.17 -7.31 6.76
N THR A 36 13.54 -6.97 7.99
CA THR A 36 13.18 -7.76 9.18
C THR A 36 11.69 -7.68 9.50
N GLU A 37 11.05 -6.53 9.26
CA GLU A 37 9.64 -6.28 9.60
C GLU A 37 8.67 -6.58 8.45
N ILE A 38 9.16 -6.53 7.20
CA ILE A 38 8.34 -6.80 6.00
C ILE A 38 7.56 -8.12 6.08
N PRO A 39 8.15 -9.26 6.47
CA PRO A 39 7.42 -10.53 6.52
C PRO A 39 6.21 -10.47 7.46
N ALA A 40 6.36 -9.86 8.63
CA ALA A 40 5.27 -9.74 9.60
C ALA A 40 4.16 -8.83 9.07
N VAL A 41 4.52 -7.68 8.50
CA VAL A 41 3.56 -6.73 7.93
C VAL A 41 2.80 -7.35 6.75
N VAL A 42 3.49 -8.07 5.86
CA VAL A 42 2.85 -8.76 4.73
C VAL A 42 1.85 -9.82 5.19
N LEU A 43 2.19 -10.59 6.23
CA LEU A 43 1.26 -11.57 6.80
C LEU A 43 0.03 -10.89 7.41
N ILE A 44 0.22 -9.83 8.19
CA ILE A 44 -0.90 -9.08 8.80
C ILE A 44 -1.81 -8.49 7.73
N MET A 45 -1.24 -7.86 6.69
CA MET A 45 -2.01 -7.31 5.57
C MET A 45 -2.77 -8.39 4.79
N ALA A 46 -2.16 -9.56 4.56
CA ALA A 46 -2.82 -10.65 3.85
C ALA A 46 -3.99 -11.23 4.66
N VAL A 47 -3.79 -11.45 5.95
CA VAL A 47 -4.83 -11.98 6.85
C VAL A 47 -5.96 -10.97 7.06
N SER A 48 -5.67 -9.68 7.20
CA SER A 48 -6.71 -8.67 7.39
C SER A 48 -7.63 -8.54 6.17
N GLN A 49 -7.07 -8.62 4.96
CA GLN A 49 -7.84 -8.57 3.72
C GLN A 49 -8.68 -9.83 3.52
N ALA A 50 -8.14 -11.01 3.88
CA ALA A 50 -8.91 -12.26 3.87
C ALA A 50 -10.07 -12.22 4.88
N ALA A 51 -9.80 -11.77 6.11
CA ALA A 51 -10.81 -11.67 7.17
C ALA A 51 -11.94 -10.70 6.80
N MET A 52 -11.60 -9.52 6.26
CA MET A 52 -12.61 -8.55 5.81
C MET A 52 -13.47 -9.12 4.68
N ALA A 53 -12.86 -9.81 3.71
CA ALA A 53 -13.58 -10.42 2.60
C ALA A 53 -14.54 -11.54 3.06
N GLU A 54 -14.11 -12.37 4.01
CA GLU A 54 -14.92 -13.46 4.58
C GLU A 54 -16.07 -12.93 5.46
N GLU A 55 -15.82 -11.87 6.22
CA GLU A 55 -16.87 -11.20 7.01
C GLU A 55 -17.98 -10.66 6.11
N PHE A 56 -17.63 -9.96 5.02
CA PHE A 56 -18.61 -9.49 4.04
C PHE A 56 -19.32 -10.63 3.33
N ALA A 57 -18.61 -11.72 3.01
CA ALA A 57 -19.21 -12.91 2.41
C ALA A 57 -20.25 -13.56 3.34
N THR A 58 -19.93 -13.66 4.63
CA THR A 58 -20.82 -14.20 5.67
C THR A 58 -22.05 -13.33 5.87
N LEU A 59 -21.87 -12.01 5.95
CA LEU A 59 -22.98 -11.06 6.13
C LEU A 59 -23.96 -11.04 4.94
N ASN A 60 -23.48 -11.33 3.73
CA ASN A 60 -24.27 -11.22 2.50
C ASN A 60 -24.62 -12.58 1.87
N GLY A 61 -24.26 -13.70 2.52
CA GLY A 61 -24.64 -15.06 2.09
C GLY A 61 -23.97 -15.54 0.80
N TYR A 62 -22.79 -15.01 0.46
CA TYR A 62 -21.99 -15.49 -0.68
C TYR A 62 -20.68 -16.11 -0.22
N THR A 63 -19.97 -16.78 -1.12
CA THR A 63 -18.64 -17.35 -0.86
C THR A 63 -17.56 -16.51 -1.53
N VAL A 64 -16.45 -16.26 -0.84
CA VAL A 64 -15.30 -15.56 -1.42
C VAL A 64 -14.15 -16.52 -1.70
N ASN A 65 -13.34 -16.21 -2.71
CA ASN A 65 -12.09 -16.92 -2.97
C ASN A 65 -10.91 -16.05 -2.53
N VAL A 66 -10.36 -16.36 -1.36
CA VAL A 66 -9.26 -15.62 -0.74
C VAL A 66 -8.03 -15.54 -1.66
N SER A 67 -7.73 -16.58 -2.44
CA SER A 67 -6.61 -16.56 -3.37
C SER A 67 -6.80 -15.56 -4.51
N GLN A 68 -8.04 -15.37 -4.98
CA GLN A 68 -8.34 -14.36 -6.00
C GLN A 68 -8.26 -12.94 -5.44
N GLU A 69 -8.76 -12.73 -4.22
CA GLU A 69 -8.66 -11.43 -3.50
C GLU A 69 -7.20 -11.02 -3.26
N LEU A 70 -6.36 -11.95 -2.78
CA LEU A 70 -4.93 -11.71 -2.59
C LEU A 70 -4.19 -11.44 -3.90
N THR A 71 -4.54 -12.16 -4.96
CA THR A 71 -3.97 -11.92 -6.30
C THR A 71 -4.35 -10.54 -6.81
N ALA A 72 -5.62 -10.16 -6.68
CA ALA A 72 -6.12 -8.84 -7.07
C ALA A 72 -5.43 -7.71 -6.28
N LEU A 73 -5.27 -7.88 -4.97
CA LEU A 73 -4.53 -6.95 -4.12
C LEU A 73 -3.07 -6.79 -4.57
N GLY A 74 -2.40 -7.90 -4.89
CA GLY A 74 -1.04 -7.89 -5.42
C GLY A 74 -0.94 -7.10 -6.73
N VAL A 75 -1.86 -7.35 -7.66
CA VAL A 75 -1.94 -6.60 -8.93
C VAL A 75 -2.14 -5.10 -8.67
N VAL A 76 -3.09 -4.73 -7.82
CA VAL A 76 -3.37 -3.32 -7.49
C VAL A 76 -2.14 -2.63 -6.88
N ASN A 77 -1.45 -3.28 -5.94
CA ASN A 77 -0.26 -2.71 -5.31
C ASN A 77 0.92 -2.56 -6.29
N MET A 78 1.08 -3.49 -7.23
CA MET A 78 2.12 -3.42 -8.25
C MET A 78 1.86 -2.33 -9.29
N PHE A 79 0.63 -2.21 -9.79
CA PHE A 79 0.29 -1.23 -10.83
C PHE A 79 -0.02 0.16 -10.27
N GLY A 80 -0.56 0.26 -9.06
CA GLY A 80 -0.88 1.55 -8.41
C GLY A 80 0.35 2.42 -8.15
N ARG A 81 1.48 1.80 -7.76
CA ARG A 81 2.74 2.51 -7.50
C ARG A 81 3.28 3.28 -8.71
N ARG A 82 2.87 2.90 -9.93
CA ARG A 82 3.27 3.54 -11.17
C ARG A 82 2.85 5.02 -11.24
N PHE A 83 1.81 5.42 -10.50
CA PHE A 83 1.18 6.74 -10.59
C PHE A 83 1.46 7.67 -9.40
N LEU A 84 2.39 7.30 -8.52
CA LEU A 84 2.77 8.12 -7.36
C LEU A 84 3.83 9.18 -7.72
N PRO A 85 3.80 10.37 -7.08
CA PRO A 85 4.82 11.40 -7.26
C PRO A 85 6.19 10.89 -6.83
N LEU A 86 7.20 11.19 -7.64
CA LEU A 86 8.61 11.05 -7.28
C LEU A 86 9.09 12.40 -6.75
N SER A 87 8.58 12.81 -5.59
CA SER A 87 9.12 13.97 -4.87
C SER A 87 10.37 13.58 -4.09
#